data_AF-A0A0S8GW38-F1
#
_entry.id   AF-A0A0S8GW38-F1
#
_cell.length_a   1.000
_cell.length_b   1.000
_cell.length_c   1.000
_cell.angle_alpha   90.00
_cell.angle_beta   90.00
_cell.angle_gamma   90.00
#
_symmetry.space_group_name_H-M   'P 1'
#
loop_
_entity.id
_entity.type
_entity.pdbx_description
1 polymer ?
#
loop_
_entity_poly.entity_id
_entity_poly.type
_entity_poly.pdbx_seq_one_letter_code
_entity_poly.pdbx_strand_id
1 'polypeptide(L)'
;DVIKMIGEDLALRLRGKSIRVYRKAADYAEKRGMIIADTKFEFGMIDKKLILIDEIFSSDSSRFWDKRIYKVGKPQEAFDKQIVRDYLESVNWDKKPPAPELPEKVVLDTLERYQQAYQKLIG
;
A
#
# COMPACT_ATOMS: atom_id res chain seq x y z
N ASP A 1 -14.05 2.97 -17.81
CA ASP A 1 -13.68 1.55 -18.01
C ASP A 1 -14.29 0.60 -16.99
N VAL A 2 -14.13 0.82 -15.68
CA VAL A 2 -14.73 -0.07 -14.65
C VAL A 2 -16.25 -0.26 -14.80
N ILE A 3 -17.02 0.81 -15.05
CA ILE A 3 -18.48 0.71 -15.30
C ILE A 3 -18.79 -0.25 -16.47
N LYS A 4 -17.98 -0.25 -17.54
CA LYS A 4 -18.17 -1.14 -18.68
C LYS A 4 -17.92 -2.60 -18.33
N MET A 5 -17.05 -2.87 -17.35
CA MET A 5 -16.68 -4.23 -16.94
C MET A 5 -17.70 -4.87 -16.01
N ILE A 6 -18.29 -4.09 -15.10
CA ILE A 6 -19.08 -4.63 -13.96
C ILE A 6 -20.44 -3.96 -13.76
N GLY A 7 -20.82 -3.03 -14.64
CA GLY A 7 -22.06 -2.26 -14.53
C GLY A 7 -21.95 -1.05 -13.60
N GLU A 8 -22.86 -0.10 -13.79
CA GLU A 8 -22.84 1.19 -13.08
C GLU A 8 -23.11 1.06 -11.58
N ASP A 9 -24.15 0.33 -11.18
CA ASP A 9 -24.50 0.14 -9.76
C ASP A 9 -23.32 -0.41 -8.94
N LEU A 10 -22.72 -1.51 -9.41
CA LEU A 10 -21.64 -2.16 -8.69
C LEU A 10 -20.37 -1.29 -8.67
N ALA A 11 -20.05 -0.60 -9.77
CA ALA A 11 -18.92 0.30 -9.84
C ALA A 11 -19.06 1.49 -8.86
N LEU A 12 -20.26 2.08 -8.75
CA LEU A 12 -20.52 3.16 -7.81
C LEU A 12 -20.44 2.68 -6.36
N ARG A 13 -20.95 1.47 -6.06
CA ARG A 13 -20.84 0.85 -4.74
C ARG A 13 -19.39 0.55 -4.35
N LEU A 14 -18.59 0.02 -5.27
CA LEU A 14 -17.15 -0.20 -5.08
C LEU A 14 -16.43 1.12 -4.78
N ARG A 15 -16.61 2.15 -5.62
CA ARG A 15 -16.02 3.48 -5.38
C ARG A 15 -16.42 4.01 -4.00
N GLY A 16 -17.70 3.94 -3.66
CA GLY A 16 -18.21 4.41 -2.37
C GLY A 16 -17.59 3.69 -1.17
N LYS A 17 -17.44 2.37 -1.24
CA LYS A 17 -16.80 1.57 -0.18
C LYS A 17 -15.29 1.84 -0.10
N SER A 18 -14.56 1.81 -1.22
CA SER A 18 -13.11 2.05 -1.26
C SER A 18 -12.76 3.40 -0.64
N ILE A 19 -13.44 4.48 -1.05
CA ILE A 19 -13.16 5.82 -0.52
C ILE A 19 -13.50 5.93 0.97
N ARG A 20 -14.61 5.30 1.42
CA ARG A 20 -14.99 5.32 2.83
C ARG A 20 -13.98 4.59 3.72
N VAL A 21 -13.55 3.40 3.29
CA VAL A 21 -12.57 2.59 4.03
C VAL A 21 -11.22 3.29 4.06
N TYR A 22 -10.76 3.80 2.91
CA TYR A 22 -9.53 4.60 2.81
C TYR A 22 -9.54 5.80 3.76
N ARG A 23 -10.58 6.64 3.72
CA ARG A 23 -10.66 7.84 4.57
C ARG A 23 -10.58 7.50 6.06
N LYS A 24 -11.31 6.47 6.49
CA LYS A 24 -11.28 6.03 7.89
C LYS A 24 -9.87 5.61 8.34
N ALA A 25 -9.15 4.89 7.49
CA ALA A 25 -7.78 4.47 7.80
C ALA A 25 -6.77 5.61 7.70
N ALA A 26 -6.91 6.48 6.70
CA ALA A 26 -6.08 7.67 6.53
C ALA A 26 -6.19 8.60 7.75
N ASP A 27 -7.41 8.90 8.20
CA ASP A 27 -7.65 9.72 9.40
C ASP A 27 -7.04 9.09 10.66
N TYR A 28 -7.07 7.76 10.76
CA TYR A 28 -6.50 7.02 11.88
C TYR A 28 -4.97 7.06 11.87
N ALA A 29 -4.35 6.79 10.71
CA ALA A 29 -2.91 6.81 10.51
C ALA A 29 -2.34 8.22 10.69
N GLU A 30 -3.06 9.25 10.23
CA GLU A 30 -2.63 10.63 10.32
C GLU A 30 -2.47 11.08 11.78
N LYS A 31 -3.40 10.66 12.65
CA LYS A 31 -3.32 10.89 14.10
C LYS A 31 -2.12 10.21 14.77
N ARG A 32 -1.51 9.24 14.09
CA ARG A 32 -0.31 8.50 14.52
C ARG A 32 0.97 8.97 13.80
N GLY A 33 0.89 10.10 13.09
CA GLY A 33 2.04 10.66 12.39
C GLY A 33 2.39 9.92 11.10
N MET A 34 1.45 9.19 10.50
CA MET A 34 1.63 8.52 9.21
C MET A 34 0.63 8.98 8.17
N ILE A 35 1.06 9.08 6.92
CA ILE A 35 0.20 9.36 5.77
C ILE A 35 0.05 8.06 4.97
N ILE A 36 -1.18 7.66 4.68
CA ILE A 36 -1.46 6.62 3.67
C ILE A 36 -1.60 7.36 2.34
N ALA A 37 -0.61 7.25 1.46
CA ALA A 37 -0.62 7.97 0.18
C ALA A 37 -1.61 7.34 -0.82
N ASP A 38 -1.62 6.01 -0.86
CA ASP A 38 -2.52 5.20 -1.65
C ASP A 38 -2.60 3.77 -1.09
N THR A 39 -3.60 3.02 -1.54
CA THR A 39 -3.80 1.62 -1.17
C THR A 39 -4.58 0.89 -2.27
N LYS A 40 -4.35 -0.41 -2.39
CA LYS A 40 -5.15 -1.31 -3.22
C LYS A 40 -6.11 -2.09 -2.31
N PHE A 41 -7.38 -2.12 -2.71
CA PHE A 41 -8.36 -3.06 -2.16
C PHE A 41 -8.75 -4.07 -3.21
N GLU A 42 -8.99 -5.30 -2.77
CA GLU A 42 -9.70 -6.29 -3.56
C GLU A 42 -11.07 -6.57 -2.94
N PHE A 43 -12.05 -6.74 -3.81
CA PHE A 43 -13.42 -7.06 -3.40
C PHE A 43 -13.90 -8.31 -4.12
N GLY A 44 -14.56 -9.17 -3.37
CA GLY A 44 -15.23 -10.36 -3.87
C GLY A 44 -16.75 -10.23 -3.77
N MET A 45 -17.44 -11.22 -4.34
CA MET A 45 -18.88 -11.37 -4.22
C MET A 45 -19.20 -12.73 -3.60
N ILE A 46 -19.99 -12.73 -2.53
CA ILE A 46 -20.56 -13.94 -1.92
C ILE A 46 -22.06 -13.70 -1.69
N ASP A 47 -22.93 -14.59 -2.18
CA ASP A 47 -24.39 -14.45 -2.07
C ASP A 47 -24.94 -13.07 -2.47
N LYS A 48 -24.44 -12.53 -3.60
CA LYS A 48 -24.75 -11.17 -4.12
C LYS A 48 -24.34 -10.02 -3.18
N LYS A 49 -23.56 -10.28 -2.13
CA LYS A 49 -22.98 -9.29 -1.23
C LYS A 49 -21.53 -9.01 -1.61
N LEU A 50 -21.21 -7.73 -1.67
CA LEU A 50 -19.87 -7.23 -1.90
C LEU A 50 -19.07 -7.33 -0.58
N ILE A 51 -17.99 -8.11 -0.60
CA ILE A 51 -17.10 -8.33 0.54
C ILE A 51 -15.71 -7.79 0.24
N LEU A 52 -15.04 -7.29 1.29
CA LEU A 52 -13.62 -6.96 1.23
C LEU A 52 -12.84 -8.27 1.41
N ILE A 53 -11.88 -8.51 0.52
CA ILE A 53 -11.01 -9.69 0.55
C ILE A 53 -9.56 -9.21 0.56
N ASP A 54 -8.63 -10.17 0.41
CA ASP A 54 -7.18 -9.93 0.39
C ASP A 54 -6.68 -9.22 1.66
N GLU A 55 -5.41 -8.84 1.68
CA GLU A 55 -4.86 -7.93 2.68
C GLU A 55 -5.33 -6.48 2.48
N ILE A 56 -5.34 -5.71 3.58
CA ILE A 56 -5.65 -4.27 3.55
C ILE A 56 -4.71 -3.52 4.46
N PHE A 57 -4.28 -2.32 4.03
CA PHE A 57 -3.43 -1.44 4.83
C PHE A 57 -2.14 -2.10 5.35
N SER A 58 -1.62 -3.06 4.60
CA SER A 58 -0.28 -3.60 4.80
C SER A 58 0.76 -2.76 4.03
N SER A 59 2.02 -2.86 4.41
CA SER A 59 3.15 -2.27 3.66
C SER A 59 3.31 -2.87 2.26
N ASP A 60 2.59 -3.95 1.93
CA ASP A 60 2.57 -4.57 0.62
C ASP A 60 1.52 -3.94 -0.30
N SER A 61 0.35 -3.65 0.26
CA SER A 61 -0.83 -3.13 -0.44
C SER A 61 -0.95 -1.61 -0.43
N SER A 62 -0.17 -0.92 0.40
CA SER A 62 -0.30 0.52 0.68
C SER A 62 1.04 1.23 0.78
N ARG A 63 1.07 2.50 0.37
CA ARG A 63 2.21 3.37 0.57
C ARG A 63 2.05 4.20 1.84
N PHE A 64 3.01 4.08 2.74
CA PHE A 64 3.03 4.80 4.01
C PHE A 64 4.18 5.80 4.05
N TRP A 65 3.89 7.04 4.41
CA TRP A 65 4.89 8.11 4.58
C TRP A 65 4.89 8.65 6.01
N ASP A 66 6.06 9.08 6.49
CA ASP A 66 6.17 9.75 7.79
C ASP A 66 5.69 11.21 7.65
N LYS A 67 4.63 11.54 8.39
CA LYS A 67 4.01 12.88 8.34
C LYS A 67 5.00 13.99 8.72
N ARG A 68 6.01 13.70 9.56
CA ARG A 68 6.97 14.70 10.07
C ARG A 68 7.92 15.22 8.99
N ILE A 69 8.25 14.39 8.00
CA ILE A 69 9.23 14.70 6.95
C ILE A 69 8.62 14.79 5.55
N TYR A 70 7.30 14.59 5.45
CA TYR A 70 6.54 14.74 4.22
C TYR A 70 6.70 16.15 3.64
N LYS A 71 7.00 16.24 2.34
CA LYS A 71 7.10 17.52 1.63
C LYS A 71 6.69 17.37 0.17
N VAL A 72 5.77 18.20 -0.30
CA VAL A 72 5.36 18.24 -1.72
C VAL A 72 6.55 18.54 -2.63
N GLY A 73 6.57 17.90 -3.81
CA GLY A 73 7.58 18.16 -4.85
C GLY A 73 8.87 17.35 -4.74
N LYS A 74 8.92 16.34 -3.87
CA LYS A 74 10.04 15.38 -3.78
C LYS A 74 9.55 13.94 -3.60
N PRO A 75 10.39 12.92 -3.79
CA PRO A 75 10.15 11.58 -3.27
C PRO A 75 9.99 11.59 -1.73
N GLN A 76 9.14 10.71 -1.21
CA GLN A 76 8.90 10.58 0.23
C GLN A 76 9.60 9.33 0.76
N GLU A 77 10.03 9.35 2.02
CA GLU A 77 10.47 8.13 2.68
C GLU A 77 9.27 7.21 2.88
N ALA A 78 9.38 6.01 2.32
CA ALA A 78 8.35 5.00 2.32
C ALA A 78 8.64 3.92 3.36
N PHE A 79 7.63 3.49 4.11
CA PHE A 79 7.71 2.33 5.01
C PHE A 79 7.20 1.04 4.33
N ASP A 80 7.48 0.91 3.03
CA ASP A 80 6.93 -0.14 2.17
C ASP A 80 8.03 -0.79 1.31
N LYS A 81 7.61 -1.58 0.31
CA LYS A 81 8.47 -2.30 -0.64
C LYS A 81 9.45 -1.43 -1.44
N GLN A 82 9.45 -0.11 -1.26
CA GLN A 82 10.31 0.78 -2.03
C GLN A 82 11.80 0.42 -1.90
N ILE A 83 12.29 -0.03 -0.74
CA ILE A 83 13.70 -0.44 -0.56
C ILE A 83 14.08 -1.57 -1.52
N VAL A 84 13.22 -2.59 -1.64
CA VAL A 84 13.45 -3.72 -2.56
C VAL A 84 13.36 -3.24 -4.02
N ARG A 85 12.41 -2.36 -4.35
CA ARG A 85 12.27 -1.80 -5.70
C ARG A 85 13.51 -1.00 -6.11
N ASP A 86 13.97 -0.12 -5.23
CA ASP A 86 15.15 0.72 -5.47
C ASP A 86 16.40 -0.13 -5.65
N TYR A 87 16.55 -1.21 -4.86
CA TYR A 87 17.65 -2.17 -5.06
C TYR A 87 17.57 -2.85 -6.43
N LEU A 88 16.41 -3.39 -6.80
CA LEU A 88 16.23 -4.09 -8.08
C LEU A 88 16.45 -3.17 -9.28
N GLU A 89 16.09 -1.89 -9.16
CA GLU A 89 16.40 -0.86 -10.15
C GLU A 89 17.91 -0.54 -10.20
N SER A 90 18.58 -0.47 -9.05
CA SER A 90 20.02 -0.18 -8.98
C SER A 90 20.91 -1.24 -9.64
N VAL A 91 20.47 -2.50 -9.66
CA VAL A 91 21.18 -3.61 -10.32
C VAL A 91 20.74 -3.81 -11.77
N ASN A 92 19.92 -2.90 -12.32
CA ASN A 92 19.39 -2.95 -13.69
C ASN A 92 18.73 -4.29 -14.04
N TRP A 93 17.97 -4.87 -13.10
CA TRP A 93 17.25 -6.11 -13.38
C TRP A 93 16.14 -5.86 -14.40
N ASP A 94 16.08 -6.69 -15.45
CA ASP A 94 15.13 -6.56 -16.56
C ASP A 94 13.70 -7.00 -16.22
N LYS A 95 13.45 -7.30 -14.94
CA LYS A 95 12.16 -7.78 -14.39
C LYS A 95 11.76 -9.15 -14.93
N LYS A 96 12.71 -9.95 -15.44
CA LYS A 96 12.48 -11.33 -15.85
C LYS A 96 13.07 -12.32 -14.85
N PRO A 97 12.37 -13.43 -14.55
CA PRO A 97 12.92 -14.48 -13.72
C PRO A 97 14.19 -15.12 -14.30
N PRO A 98 15.14 -15.56 -13.45
CA PRO A 98 15.14 -15.41 -12.00
C PRO A 98 15.49 -13.98 -11.55
N ALA A 99 14.88 -13.53 -10.44
CA ALA A 99 15.28 -12.28 -9.80
C ALA A 99 16.66 -12.43 -9.15
N PRO A 100 17.47 -11.36 -9.09
CA PRO A 100 18.74 -11.39 -8.35
C PRO A 100 18.48 -11.58 -6.86
N GLU A 101 19.45 -12.19 -6.18
CA GLU A 101 19.40 -12.34 -4.73
C GLU A 101 19.46 -10.97 -4.04
N LEU A 102 18.67 -10.82 -2.96
CA LEU A 102 18.67 -9.59 -2.17
C LEU A 102 19.82 -9.65 -1.16
N PRO A 103 20.70 -8.64 -1.09
CA PRO A 103 21.71 -8.54 -0.05
C PRO A 103 21.07 -8.53 1.32
N GLU A 104 21.73 -9.13 2.32
CA GLU A 104 21.22 -9.20 3.69
C GLU A 104 20.80 -7.82 4.23
N LYS A 105 21.57 -6.77 3.92
CA LYS A 105 21.24 -5.40 4.30
C LYS A 105 19.88 -4.94 3.76
N VAL A 106 19.57 -5.23 2.48
CA VAL A 106 18.29 -4.86 1.85
C VAL A 106 17.13 -5.58 2.56
N VAL A 107 17.34 -6.85 2.93
CA VAL A 107 16.37 -7.65 3.66
C VAL A 107 16.12 -7.08 5.06
N LEU A 108 17.19 -6.81 5.82
CA LEU A 108 17.11 -6.26 7.18
C LEU A 108 16.49 -4.86 7.20
N ASP A 109 16.90 -3.97 6.30
CA ASP A 109 16.34 -2.63 6.19
C ASP A 109 14.85 -2.69 5.85
N THR A 110 14.44 -3.59 4.95
CA THR A 110 13.02 -3.78 4.60
C THR A 110 12.22 -4.29 5.80
N LEU A 111 12.75 -5.27 6.53
CA LEU A 111 12.11 -5.80 7.75
C LEU A 111 11.93 -4.70 8.80
N GLU A 112 12.96 -3.90 9.04
CA GLU A 112 12.91 -2.80 10.00
C GLU A 112 11.81 -1.79 9.62
N ARG A 113 11.69 -1.43 8.34
CA ARG A 113 10.63 -0.51 7.89
C ARG A 113 9.22 -1.06 8.13
N TYR A 114 9.02 -2.36 7.92
CA TYR A 114 7.74 -3.01 8.17
C TYR A 114 7.39 -3.00 9.66
N GLN A 115 8.36 -3.28 10.52
CA GLN A 115 8.19 -3.22 11.97
C GLN A 115 7.89 -1.79 12.45
N GLN A 116 8.58 -0.80 11.90
CA GLN A 116 8.34 0.62 12.22
C GLN A 116 6.92 1.06 11.81
N ALA A 117 6.45 0.67 10.62
CA ALA A 117 5.08 0.96 10.19
C ALA A 117 4.05 0.31 11.12
N TYR A 118 4.26 -0.97 11.45
CA TYR A 118 3.39 -1.71 12.37
C TYR A 118 3.31 -1.03 13.75
N GLN A 119 4.46 -0.75 14.38
CA GLN A 119 4.51 -0.09 15.69
C GLN A 119 3.86 1.29 15.67
N LYS A 120 4.12 2.11 14.64
CA LYS A 120 3.49 3.44 14.55
C LYS A 120 1.97 3.36 14.39
N LEU A 121 1.45 2.41 13.62
CA LEU A 121 0.02 2.28 13.36
C LEU A 121 -0.74 1.64 14.52
N ILE A 122 -0.13 0.68 15.21
CA ILE A 122 -0.85 -0.15 16.19
C ILE A 122 -0.47 0.19 17.63
N GLY A 123 0.75 0.70 17.85
CA GLY A 123 1.33 0.89 19.18
C GLY A 123 2.14 -0.33 19.58
#